data_AF-A0A7S0BTG1-F1
#
_entry.id   AF-A0A7S0BTG1-F1
#
_cell.length_a   1.000
_cell.length_b   1.000
_cell.length_c   1.000
_cell.angle_alpha   90.00
_cell.angle_beta   90.00
_cell.angle_gamma   90.00
#
_symmetry.space_group_name_H-M   'P 1'
#
loop_
_entity.id
_entity.type
_entity.pdbx_description
1 polymer ?
#
loop_
_entity_poly.entity_id
_entity_poly.type
_entity_poly.pdbx_seq_one_letter_code
_entity_poly.pdbx_strand_id
1 'polypeptide(L)'
;MFAAFMDQFRFKGVYADGLPVMYELVEKIISLGMEKVPAVMDKIASEGVPLDSFLPVWVMTGFTYYFPPTLAFKIWDILLVEGTTDMFVCSALAVLALSEAIIMPGNMEQITLWFQNGFAERKTGIVDNPERFLKIALEFENVAKIEEDHEGPTCGMFFKLHPLHGVRRLPRRTFEFVYRTGRRPFSKLAERRRNPN
;
A
#
# COMPACT_ATOMS: atom_id res chain seq x y z
N MET A 1 4.08 12.14 24.34
CA MET A 1 3.27 11.19 23.55
C MET A 1 3.82 11.03 22.14
N PHE A 2 3.81 12.06 21.27
CA PHE A 2 4.31 11.94 19.89
C PHE A 2 5.77 11.47 19.77
N ALA A 3 6.71 12.00 20.57
CA ALA A 3 8.10 11.53 20.57
C ALA A 3 8.22 10.04 20.96
N ALA A 4 7.47 9.61 21.98
CA ALA A 4 7.40 8.19 22.35
C ALA A 4 6.80 7.35 21.23
N PHE A 5 5.76 7.85 20.55
CA PHE A 5 5.19 7.20 19.38
C PHE A 5 6.24 6.96 18.27
N MET A 6 6.94 8.03 17.89
CA MET A 6 7.94 8.01 16.83
C MET A 6 9.13 7.10 17.16
N ASP A 7 9.62 7.12 18.40
CA ASP A 7 10.80 6.38 18.80
C ASP A 7 10.54 4.94 19.24
N GLN A 8 9.50 4.71 20.05
CA GLN A 8 9.25 3.40 20.68
C GLN A 8 8.54 2.43 19.73
N PHE A 9 7.67 2.92 18.86
CA PHE A 9 6.86 2.08 17.96
C PHE A 9 7.43 2.01 16.54
N ARG A 10 8.70 2.38 16.38
CA ARG A 10 9.46 2.40 15.10
C ARG A 10 8.79 3.19 13.98
N PHE A 11 7.74 3.98 14.27
CA PHE A 11 7.00 4.71 13.25
C PHE A 11 7.83 5.81 12.59
N LYS A 12 8.87 6.33 13.26
CA LYS A 12 9.86 7.19 12.60
C LYS A 12 10.52 6.54 11.38
N GLY A 13 10.60 5.21 11.35
CA GLY A 13 11.13 4.44 10.22
C GLY A 13 10.32 4.59 8.94
N VAL A 14 9.01 4.89 9.06
CA VAL A 14 8.13 5.18 7.90
C VAL A 14 8.60 6.43 7.15
N TYR A 15 9.22 7.38 7.85
CA TYR A 15 9.73 8.64 7.30
C TYR A 15 11.26 8.71 7.26
N ALA A 16 11.96 7.60 7.50
CA ALA A 16 13.41 7.57 7.40
C ALA A 16 13.85 7.79 5.94
N ASP A 17 15.08 8.25 5.74
CA ASP A 17 15.64 8.46 4.40
C ASP A 17 15.53 7.19 3.56
N GLY A 18 14.96 7.33 2.36
CA GLY A 18 14.66 6.19 1.47
C GLY A 18 13.35 5.45 1.77
N LEU A 19 12.61 5.85 2.80
CA LEU A 19 11.28 5.35 3.17
C LEU A 19 11.18 3.81 3.33
N PRO A 20 12.17 3.12 3.93
CA PRO A 20 12.25 1.65 3.93
C PRO A 20 11.03 1.00 4.57
N VAL A 21 10.63 1.44 5.77
CA VAL A 21 9.48 0.84 6.49
C VAL A 21 8.16 1.15 5.80
N MET A 22 8.05 2.30 5.11
CA MET A 22 6.87 2.60 4.32
C MET A 22 6.71 1.58 3.19
N TYR A 23 7.79 1.29 2.45
CA TYR A 23 7.76 0.29 1.39
C TYR A 23 7.48 -1.12 1.93
N GLU A 24 8.08 -1.50 3.07
CA GLU A 24 7.79 -2.79 3.73
C GLU A 24 6.29 -2.93 4.07
N LEU A 25 5.67 -1.88 4.63
CA LEU A 25 4.24 -1.89 4.94
C LEU A 25 3.38 -1.96 3.67
N VAL A 26 3.74 -1.23 2.62
CA VAL A 26 3.04 -1.29 1.33
C VAL A 26 3.16 -2.69 0.70
N GLU A 27 4.35 -3.28 0.72
CA GLU A 27 4.57 -4.66 0.24
C GLU A 27 3.76 -5.67 1.05
N LYS A 28 3.71 -5.52 2.39
CA LYS A 28 2.88 -6.36 3.29
C LYS A 28 1.39 -6.24 2.94
N ILE A 29 0.89 -5.03 2.69
CA ILE A 29 -0.50 -4.80 2.22
C ILE A 29 -0.75 -5.51 0.89
N ILE A 30 0.17 -5.39 -0.08
CA ILE A 30 0.01 -6.01 -1.39
C ILE A 30 0.00 -7.54 -1.28
N SER A 31 0.97 -8.10 -0.56
CA SER A 31 1.10 -9.55 -0.38
C SER A 31 -0.12 -10.15 0.31
N LEU A 32 -0.50 -9.61 1.47
CA LEU A 32 -1.69 -10.06 2.19
C LEU A 32 -2.97 -9.76 1.40
N GLY A 33 -3.01 -8.68 0.63
CA GLY A 33 -4.12 -8.37 -0.26
C GLY A 33 -4.33 -9.46 -1.30
N MET A 34 -3.26 -9.92 -1.94
CA MET A 34 -3.31 -11.02 -2.92
C MET A 34 -3.77 -12.33 -2.29
N GLU A 35 -3.47 -12.56 -1.01
CA GLU A 35 -3.89 -13.77 -0.31
C GLU A 35 -5.34 -13.69 0.19
N LYS A 36 -5.74 -12.55 0.78
CA LYS A 36 -6.98 -12.41 1.55
C LYS A 36 -8.12 -11.79 0.78
N VAL A 37 -7.83 -10.93 -0.19
CA VAL A 37 -8.81 -10.28 -1.07
C VAL A 37 -8.41 -10.42 -2.55
N PRO A 38 -8.10 -11.66 -3.02
CA PRO A 38 -7.53 -11.89 -4.35
C PRO A 38 -8.38 -11.30 -5.48
N ALA A 39 -9.71 -11.44 -5.39
CA ALA A 39 -10.62 -10.95 -6.42
C ALA A 39 -10.50 -9.43 -6.63
N VAL A 40 -10.36 -8.66 -5.54
CA VAL A 40 -10.15 -7.21 -5.59
C VAL A 40 -8.79 -6.88 -6.17
N MET A 41 -7.73 -7.57 -5.74
CA MET A 41 -6.37 -7.34 -6.24
C MET A 41 -6.23 -7.67 -7.72
N ASP A 42 -6.82 -8.77 -8.17
CA ASP A 42 -6.85 -9.16 -9.58
C ASP A 42 -7.59 -8.12 -10.43
N LYS A 43 -8.71 -7.59 -9.92
CA LYS A 43 -9.45 -6.52 -10.59
C LYS A 43 -8.63 -5.23 -10.70
N ILE A 44 -8.00 -4.79 -9.61
CA ILE A 44 -7.11 -3.62 -9.60
C ILE A 44 -5.97 -3.81 -10.63
N ALA A 45 -5.33 -4.97 -10.64
CA ALA A 45 -4.23 -5.28 -11.54
C ALA A 45 -4.67 -5.34 -13.01
N SER A 46 -5.81 -5.97 -13.31
CA SER A 46 -6.34 -6.08 -14.68
C SER A 46 -6.79 -4.74 -15.27
N GLU A 47 -7.28 -3.83 -14.44
CA GLU A 47 -7.59 -2.45 -14.85
C GLU A 47 -6.35 -1.55 -14.92
N GLY A 48 -5.18 -2.03 -14.49
CA GLY A 48 -3.94 -1.26 -14.51
C GLY A 48 -3.90 -0.11 -13.50
N VAL A 49 -4.62 -0.23 -12.37
CA VAL A 49 -4.66 0.78 -11.32
C VAL A 49 -3.32 0.80 -10.55
N PRO A 50 -2.61 1.93 -10.50
CA PRO A 50 -1.33 2.01 -9.81
C PRO A 50 -1.51 2.09 -8.29
N LEU A 51 -1.20 1.01 -7.57
CA LEU A 51 -1.29 0.95 -6.10
C LEU A 51 -0.44 2.03 -5.40
N ASP A 52 0.69 2.41 -6.01
CA ASP A 52 1.58 3.49 -5.55
C ASP A 52 0.88 4.86 -5.50
N SER A 53 -0.26 5.01 -6.16
CA SER A 53 -1.01 6.28 -6.17
C SER A 53 -1.83 6.54 -4.90
N PHE A 54 -2.00 5.54 -4.02
CA PHE A 54 -2.78 5.70 -2.79
C PHE A 54 -2.21 4.96 -1.57
N LEU A 55 -1.66 3.75 -1.70
CA LEU A 55 -1.17 2.96 -0.55
C LEU A 55 -0.09 3.70 0.27
N PRO A 56 0.93 4.33 -0.33
CA PRO A 56 1.93 5.07 0.44
C PRO A 56 1.31 6.20 1.28
N VAL A 57 0.29 6.88 0.75
CA VAL A 57 -0.38 7.99 1.46
C VAL A 57 -1.16 7.46 2.65
N TRP A 58 -1.83 6.31 2.51
CA TRP A 58 -2.53 5.66 3.62
C TRP A 58 -1.59 5.34 4.78
N VAL A 59 -0.45 4.73 4.49
CA VAL A 59 0.57 4.36 5.49
C VAL A 59 1.23 5.60 6.08
N MET A 60 1.72 6.53 5.25
CA MET A 60 2.42 7.73 5.71
C MET A 60 1.53 8.69 6.50
N THR A 61 0.22 8.68 6.29
CA THR A 61 -0.70 9.52 7.08
C THR A 61 -1.34 8.76 8.23
N GLY A 62 -1.07 7.45 8.36
CA GLY A 62 -1.78 6.57 9.28
C GLY A 62 -3.29 6.69 9.15
N PHE A 63 -3.78 6.82 7.91
CA PHE A 63 -5.17 7.10 7.51
C PHE A 63 -5.81 8.38 8.07
N THR A 64 -5.10 9.20 8.85
CA THR A 64 -5.67 10.43 9.45
C THR A 64 -6.11 11.47 8.41
N TYR A 65 -5.57 11.39 7.19
CA TYR A 65 -5.97 12.25 6.08
C TYR A 65 -7.33 11.86 5.49
N TYR A 66 -7.71 10.57 5.57
CA TYR A 66 -8.90 10.03 4.93
C TYR A 66 -10.01 9.70 5.92
N PHE A 67 -9.69 9.05 7.02
CA PHE A 67 -10.72 8.56 7.93
C PHE A 67 -11.35 9.68 8.75
N PRO A 68 -12.67 9.61 9.02
CA PRO A 68 -13.31 10.46 10.00
C PRO A 68 -12.58 10.37 11.35
N PRO A 69 -12.47 11.47 12.12
CA PRO A 69 -11.72 11.47 13.39
C PRO A 69 -12.17 10.37 14.37
N THR A 70 -13.46 10.04 14.39
CA THR A 70 -14.02 8.98 15.25
C THR A 70 -13.46 7.58 14.96
N LEU A 71 -13.18 7.27 13.69
CA LEU A 71 -12.54 6.02 13.30
C LEU A 71 -11.02 6.12 13.46
N ALA A 72 -10.42 7.22 13.01
CA ALA A 72 -8.99 7.44 13.11
C ALA A 72 -8.51 7.28 14.56
N PHE A 73 -9.15 7.92 15.53
CA PHE A 73 -8.76 7.81 16.93
C PHE A 73 -8.83 6.37 17.45
N LYS A 74 -9.83 5.57 17.08
CA LYS A 74 -9.91 4.18 17.52
C LYS A 74 -8.81 3.31 16.95
N ILE A 75 -8.46 3.50 15.68
CA ILE A 75 -7.33 2.81 15.04
C ILE A 75 -6.03 3.16 15.75
N TRP A 76 -5.86 4.45 16.07
CA TRP A 76 -4.68 4.94 16.77
C TRP A 76 -4.63 4.49 18.23
N ASP A 77 -5.77 4.36 18.92
CA ASP A 77 -5.83 3.81 20.28
C ASP A 77 -5.36 2.35 20.28
N ILE A 78 -5.84 1.52 19.35
CA ILE A 78 -5.40 0.12 19.20
C ILE A 78 -3.89 0.07 18.91
N LEU A 79 -3.44 0.85 17.93
CA LEU A 79 -2.04 0.92 17.55
C LEU A 79 -1.13 1.29 18.73
N LEU A 80 -1.53 2.25 19.55
CA LEU A 80 -0.75 2.71 20.70
C LEU A 80 -0.76 1.69 21.85
N VAL A 81 -1.83 0.90 21.99
CA VAL A 81 -1.94 -0.15 23.00
C VAL A 81 -1.15 -1.39 22.61
N GLU A 82 -1.26 -1.84 21.37
CA GLU A 82 -0.55 -3.04 20.86
C GLU A 82 0.92 -2.76 20.58
N GLY A 83 1.20 -1.53 20.17
CA GLY A 83 2.53 -1.07 19.86
C GLY A 83 3.11 -1.57 18.54
N THR A 84 2.25 -1.84 17.57
CA THR A 84 2.63 -2.25 16.21
C THR A 84 1.93 -1.39 15.16
N THR A 85 2.61 -1.17 14.03
CA THR A 85 2.05 -0.50 12.85
C THR A 85 1.14 -1.40 12.02
N ASP A 86 0.96 -2.67 12.40
CA ASP A 86 0.14 -3.64 11.68
C ASP A 86 -1.33 -3.21 11.54
N MET A 87 -1.82 -2.38 12.46
CA MET A 87 -3.18 -1.85 12.35
C MET A 87 -3.37 -1.02 11.06
N PHE A 88 -2.32 -0.41 10.51
CA PHE A 88 -2.40 0.25 9.20
C PHE A 88 -2.57 -0.75 8.05
N VAL A 89 -1.87 -1.89 8.13
CA VAL A 89 -2.01 -2.98 7.15
C VAL A 89 -3.43 -3.57 7.22
N CYS A 90 -3.90 -3.89 8.43
CA CYS A 90 -5.24 -4.40 8.67
C CYS A 90 -6.33 -3.44 8.20
N SER A 91 -6.15 -2.13 8.45
CA SER A 91 -7.07 -1.09 7.97
C SER A 91 -7.08 -1.00 6.44
N ALA A 92 -5.92 -1.10 5.78
CA ALA A 92 -5.83 -1.12 4.33
C ALA A 92 -6.56 -2.34 3.73
N LEU A 93 -6.35 -3.53 4.30
CA LEU A 93 -7.05 -4.75 3.88
C LEU A 93 -8.56 -4.65 4.07
N ALA A 94 -9.02 -4.06 5.18
CA ALA A 94 -10.45 -3.80 5.40
C ALA A 94 -11.02 -2.83 4.35
N VAL A 95 -10.30 -1.77 4.00
CA VAL A 95 -10.72 -0.87 2.91
C VAL A 95 -10.85 -1.62 1.60
N LEU A 96 -9.86 -2.45 1.24
CA LEU A 96 -9.90 -3.26 0.02
C LEU A 96 -11.10 -4.23 0.02
N ALA A 97 -11.30 -4.97 1.11
CA ALA A 97 -12.38 -5.96 1.25
C ALA A 97 -13.76 -5.32 1.15
N LEU A 98 -13.99 -4.24 1.89
CA LEU A 98 -15.28 -3.54 1.91
C LEU A 98 -15.59 -2.82 0.58
N SER A 99 -14.57 -2.56 -0.23
CA SER A 99 -14.71 -1.86 -1.52
C SER A 99 -15.05 -2.79 -2.68
N GLU A 100 -15.10 -4.11 -2.48
CA GLU A 100 -15.28 -5.10 -3.55
C GLU A 100 -16.48 -4.78 -4.45
N ALA A 101 -17.65 -4.52 -3.86
CA ALA A 101 -18.87 -4.24 -4.62
C ALA A 101 -18.78 -3.01 -5.55
N ILE A 102 -17.87 -2.08 -5.24
CA ILE A 102 -17.66 -0.84 -6.00
C ILE A 102 -16.54 -1.03 -7.04
N ILE A 103 -15.53 -1.81 -6.70
CA ILE A 103 -14.36 -2.07 -7.56
C ILE A 103 -14.71 -3.02 -8.71
N MET A 104 -15.49 -4.07 -8.44
CA MET A 104 -15.83 -5.09 -9.43
C MET A 104 -16.45 -4.53 -10.73
N PRO A 105 -17.45 -3.62 -10.67
CA PRO A 105 -17.97 -2.98 -11.87
C PRO A 105 -17.14 -1.79 -12.37
N GLY A 106 -16.19 -1.30 -11.57
CA GLY A 106 -15.43 -0.09 -11.85
C GLY A 106 -14.36 -0.25 -12.94
N ASN A 107 -14.01 0.86 -13.59
CA ASN A 107 -12.83 0.98 -14.45
C ASN A 107 -11.65 1.60 -13.69
N MET A 108 -10.46 1.65 -14.32
CA MET A 108 -9.25 2.23 -13.74
C MET A 108 -9.46 3.59 -13.04
N GLU A 109 -10.11 4.55 -13.70
CA GLU A 109 -10.30 5.91 -13.17
C GLU A 109 -11.23 5.90 -11.95
N GLN A 110 -12.35 5.19 -12.04
CA GLN A 110 -13.33 5.07 -10.95
C GLN A 110 -12.71 4.41 -9.71
N ILE A 111 -11.95 3.33 -9.90
CA ILE A 111 -11.27 2.61 -8.82
C ILE A 111 -10.21 3.51 -8.18
N THR A 112 -9.43 4.23 -8.99
CA THR A 112 -8.41 5.15 -8.48
C THR A 112 -9.05 6.27 -7.65
N LEU A 113 -10.11 6.90 -8.15
CA LEU A 113 -10.83 7.96 -7.43
C LEU A 113 -11.48 7.44 -6.15
N TRP A 114 -12.01 6.21 -6.18
CA TRP A 114 -12.58 5.57 -4.99
C TRP A 114 -11.54 5.42 -3.88
N PHE A 115 -10.34 4.92 -4.20
CA PHE A 115 -9.24 4.76 -3.23
C PHE A 115 -8.53 6.06 -2.87
N GLN A 116 -8.67 7.10 -3.66
CA GLN A 116 -8.12 8.40 -3.31
C GLN A 116 -9.06 9.20 -2.41
N ASN A 117 -10.38 9.09 -2.53
CA ASN A 117 -11.30 9.89 -1.71
C ASN A 117 -12.64 9.19 -1.41
N GLY A 118 -13.15 8.38 -2.34
CA GLY A 118 -14.52 7.84 -2.27
C GLY A 118 -14.83 6.98 -1.04
N PHE A 119 -13.90 6.10 -0.63
CA PHE A 119 -14.14 5.20 0.50
C PHE A 119 -14.38 5.94 1.84
N ALA A 120 -13.89 7.17 1.94
CA ALA A 120 -13.99 8.01 3.13
C ALA A 120 -15.22 8.92 3.14
N GLU A 121 -15.98 8.98 2.05
CA GLU A 121 -17.11 9.91 1.92
C GLU A 121 -18.23 9.58 2.91
N ARG A 122 -18.79 10.61 3.56
CA ARG A 122 -19.75 10.44 4.67
C ARG A 122 -21.03 9.67 4.33
N LYS A 123 -21.50 9.75 3.07
CA LYS A 123 -22.81 9.19 2.66
C LYS A 123 -22.68 7.86 1.91
N THR A 124 -21.55 7.67 1.26
CA THR A 124 -21.31 6.67 0.20
C THR A 124 -20.12 5.80 0.52
N GLY A 125 -19.25 6.25 1.44
CA GLY A 125 -18.07 5.55 1.89
C GLY A 125 -18.37 4.37 2.81
N ILE A 126 -17.32 3.67 3.17
CA ILE A 126 -17.33 2.40 3.93
C ILE A 126 -16.87 2.57 5.37
N VAL A 127 -16.60 3.81 5.79
CA VAL A 127 -16.01 4.16 7.10
C VAL A 127 -16.96 4.95 8.00
N ASP A 128 -18.25 4.99 7.66
CA ASP A 128 -19.28 5.71 8.40
C ASP A 128 -19.61 5.08 9.77
N ASN A 129 -19.47 3.76 9.87
CA ASN A 129 -19.65 2.97 11.09
C ASN A 129 -18.28 2.43 11.57
N PRO A 130 -17.63 3.10 12.54
CA PRO A 130 -16.31 2.72 13.02
C PRO A 130 -16.26 1.31 13.61
N GLU A 131 -17.30 0.89 14.33
CA GLU A 131 -17.36 -0.42 14.98
C GLU A 131 -17.38 -1.55 13.96
N ARG A 132 -18.17 -1.39 12.89
CA ARG A 132 -18.23 -2.35 11.80
C ARG A 132 -16.89 -2.42 11.05
N PHE A 133 -16.29 -1.27 10.76
CA PHE A 133 -15.00 -1.20 10.08
C PHE A 133 -13.91 -1.89 10.91
N LEU A 134 -13.80 -1.55 12.19
CA LEU A 134 -12.79 -2.12 13.08
C LEU A 134 -12.94 -3.62 13.24
N LYS A 135 -14.17 -4.14 13.33
CA LYS A 135 -14.41 -5.58 13.39
C LYS A 135 -13.77 -6.29 12.18
N ILE A 136 -13.97 -5.77 10.98
CA ILE A 136 -13.42 -6.35 9.75
C ILE A 136 -11.91 -6.17 9.69
N ALA A 137 -11.39 -5.01 10.09
CA ALA A 137 -9.95 -4.78 10.15
C ALA A 137 -9.24 -5.76 11.09
N LEU A 138 -9.79 -5.97 12.29
CA LEU A 138 -9.23 -6.90 13.29
C LEU A 138 -9.34 -8.38 12.86
N GLU A 139 -10.28 -8.72 11.97
CA GLU A 139 -10.33 -10.07 11.38
C GLU A 139 -9.06 -10.38 10.54
N PHE A 140 -8.40 -9.36 9.98
CA PHE A 140 -7.11 -9.52 9.28
C PHE A 140 -5.89 -9.60 10.21
N GLU A 141 -6.01 -9.10 11.45
CA GLU A 141 -4.93 -9.08 12.44
C GLU A 141 -4.50 -10.49 12.87
N ASN A 142 -5.46 -11.42 12.93
CA ASN A 142 -5.22 -12.82 13.28
C ASN A 142 -4.36 -13.58 12.27
N VAL A 143 -4.10 -13.01 11.08
CA VAL A 143 -3.31 -13.66 10.03
C VAL A 143 -1.91 -13.06 9.88
N ALA A 144 -1.75 -11.75 10.07
CA ALA A 144 -0.46 -11.09 9.97
C ALA A 144 0.57 -11.59 11.02
N LYS A 145 0.10 -12.07 12.17
CA LYS A 145 0.93 -12.62 13.26
C LYS A 145 1.49 -14.02 12.97
N ILE A 146 0.98 -14.75 11.98
CA ILE A 146 1.44 -16.10 11.64
C ILE A 146 2.73 -16.07 10.82
N GLU A 147 3.00 -14.98 10.10
CA GLU A 147 4.18 -14.87 9.24
C GLU A 147 5.46 -14.44 9.98
N GLU A 148 5.34 -13.75 11.12
CA GLU A 148 6.50 -13.30 11.92
C GLU A 148 7.19 -14.45 12.68
N ASP A 149 6.51 -15.57 12.94
CA ASP A 149 7.11 -16.77 13.56
C ASP A 149 8.05 -17.55 12.60
N HIS A 150 8.25 -17.07 11.38
CA HIS A 150 9.11 -17.69 10.36
C HIS A 150 10.27 -16.80 9.86
N GLU A 151 10.69 -15.78 10.61
CA GLU A 151 11.90 -15.03 10.28
C GLU A 151 13.20 -15.74 10.73
N GLY A 152 13.74 -16.55 9.83
CA GLY A 152 15.20 -16.71 9.66
C GLY A 152 15.85 -15.44 9.10
N PRO A 153 17.19 -15.35 9.07
CA PRO A 153 17.91 -14.08 9.16
C PRO A 153 17.60 -13.11 8.02
N THR A 154 17.27 -11.88 8.44
CA THR A 154 17.12 -10.65 7.67
C THR A 154 18.07 -10.55 6.48
N CYS A 155 17.53 -10.65 5.27
CA CYS A 155 18.25 -10.31 4.04
C CYS A 155 18.29 -8.79 3.89
N GLY A 156 19.19 -8.15 4.63
CA GLY A 156 19.74 -6.88 4.20
C GLY A 156 20.65 -7.16 3.00
N MET A 157 20.28 -6.71 1.81
CA MET A 157 21.17 -6.04 0.86
C MET A 157 20.51 -5.77 -0.52
N PHE A 158 20.46 -4.47 -0.84
CA PHE A 158 20.67 -3.85 -2.16
C PHE A 158 19.59 -3.94 -3.25
N PHE A 159 18.80 -2.86 -3.35
CA PHE A 159 18.55 -2.22 -4.64
C PHE A 159 19.90 -1.75 -5.23
N LYS A 160 20.45 -2.56 -6.15
CA LYS A 160 21.47 -2.11 -7.09
C LYS A 160 20.93 -2.39 -8.49
N LEU A 161 20.86 -1.33 -9.29
CA LEU A 161 20.68 -1.37 -10.73
C LEU A 161 21.52 -2.53 -11.34
N HIS A 162 20.88 -3.30 -12.22
CA HIS A 162 21.43 -4.44 -12.98
C HIS A 162 22.85 -4.19 -13.56
N PRO A 163 23.69 -5.24 -13.74
CA PRO A 163 23.46 -6.21 -14.82
C PRO A 163 23.67 -7.70 -14.45
N LEU A 164 23.07 -8.53 -15.31
CA LEU A 164 23.01 -9.99 -15.27
C LEU A 164 24.39 -10.65 -15.41
N HIS A 165 24.69 -11.66 -14.58
CA HIS A 165 25.27 -12.94 -15.04
C HIS A 165 25.08 -14.06 -13.99
N GLY A 166 24.24 -15.03 -14.36
CA GLY A 166 24.53 -16.46 -14.17
C GLY A 166 24.44 -17.08 -12.77
N VAL A 167 23.22 -17.30 -12.25
CA VAL A 167 22.88 -18.55 -11.53
C VAL A 167 21.42 -18.91 -11.84
N ARG A 168 21.19 -20.13 -12.36
CA ARG A 168 19.88 -20.67 -12.70
C ARG A 168 19.15 -21.16 -11.44
N ARG A 169 17.94 -20.64 -11.19
CA ARG A 169 16.79 -21.37 -10.61
C ARG A 169 15.52 -21.01 -11.41
N LEU A 170 14.70 -22.02 -11.69
CA LEU A 170 13.51 -22.03 -12.55
C LEU A 170 12.31 -21.25 -11.91
N PRO A 171 11.19 -21.05 -12.63
CA PRO A 171 10.90 -19.92 -13.49
C PRO A 171 9.95 -18.89 -12.82
N ARG A 172 10.44 -17.66 -12.62
CA ARG A 172 9.64 -16.45 -12.32
C ARG A 172 8.87 -15.96 -13.56
N ARG A 173 7.84 -16.67 -14.00
CA ARG A 173 6.78 -16.11 -14.86
C ARG A 173 5.57 -15.93 -13.93
N THR A 174 5.34 -14.77 -13.32
CA THR A 174 4.53 -13.70 -13.96
C THR A 174 4.84 -12.26 -13.50
N PHE A 175 5.97 -11.99 -12.82
CA PHE A 175 6.26 -10.66 -12.26
C PHE A 175 6.84 -9.62 -13.24
N GLU A 176 6.59 -9.75 -14.55
CA GLU A 176 7.15 -8.84 -15.57
C GLU A 176 6.10 -8.19 -16.49
N PHE A 177 4.80 -8.24 -16.16
CA PHE A 177 3.76 -7.75 -17.08
C PHE A 177 3.04 -6.45 -16.72
N VAL A 178 3.33 -5.80 -15.59
CA VAL A 178 2.55 -4.60 -15.16
C VAL A 178 3.26 -3.26 -15.41
N TYR A 179 4.55 -3.23 -15.75
CA TYR A 179 5.31 -1.96 -15.82
C TYR A 179 5.65 -1.46 -17.23
N ARG A 180 5.04 -1.98 -18.30
CA ARG A 180 5.46 -1.60 -19.66
C ARG A 180 4.34 -1.42 -20.68
N THR A 181 3.41 -0.49 -20.45
CA THR A 181 2.79 0.28 -21.54
C THR A 181 2.06 1.50 -20.98
N GLY A 182 2.76 2.63 -20.89
CA GLY A 182 2.12 3.84 -20.36
C GLY A 182 2.93 5.13 -20.47
N ARG A 183 3.58 5.41 -21.62
CA ARG A 183 3.74 6.77 -22.21
C ARG A 183 4.68 6.75 -23.43
N ARG A 184 4.20 7.38 -24.50
CA ARG A 184 4.98 7.77 -25.69
C ARG A 184 6.00 8.86 -25.34
N PRO A 185 7.13 8.98 -26.06
CA PRO A 185 8.20 9.90 -25.72
C PRO A 185 7.86 11.32 -26.20
N PHE A 186 7.67 12.25 -25.26
CA PHE A 186 7.73 13.69 -25.54
C PHE A 186 8.80 14.30 -24.65
N SER A 187 10.04 14.32 -25.14
CA SER A 187 11.07 15.32 -24.78
C SER A 187 12.43 14.95 -25.40
N LYS A 188 12.53 14.94 -26.74
CA LYS A 188 13.81 15.12 -27.44
C LYS A 188 13.58 15.84 -28.77
N LEU A 189 13.25 17.13 -28.70
CA LEU A 189 13.32 18.05 -29.84
C LEU A 189 13.61 19.49 -29.38
N ALA A 190 14.45 19.61 -28.35
CA ALA A 190 14.98 20.88 -27.87
C ALA A 190 16.51 20.79 -27.77
N GLU A 191 17.18 20.46 -28.87
CA GLU A 191 18.65 20.62 -29.02
C GLU A 191 19.06 20.47 -30.48
N ARG A 192 18.52 21.34 -31.35
CA ARG A 192 19.08 21.65 -32.67
C ARG A 192 18.89 23.13 -32.98
N ARG A 193 19.46 23.98 -32.13
CA ARG A 193 19.88 25.34 -32.50
C ARG A 193 21.11 25.70 -31.67
N ARG A 194 22.14 26.18 -32.39
CA ARG A 194 23.41 26.77 -31.94
C ARG A 194 24.55 25.77 -31.72
N ASN A 195 25.40 25.61 -32.75
CA ASN A 195 26.62 26.42 -32.74
C ASN A 195 27.13 26.67 -34.18
N PRO A 196 27.67 27.87 -34.46
CA PRO A 196 28.25 28.25 -35.74
C PRO A 196 29.75 27.94 -35.77
N ASN A 197 30.22 27.41 -36.89
CA ASN A 197 31.50 27.66 -37.56
C ASN A 197 31.62 26.72 -38.76
#